data_AF-A0A1U7MSN9-F1
#
_entry.id   AF-A0A1U7MSN9-F1
#
_cell.length_a   1.000
_cell.length_b   1.000
_cell.length_c   1.000
_cell.angle_alpha   90.00
_cell.angle_beta   90.00
_cell.angle_gamma   90.00
#
_symmetry.space_group_name_H-M   'P 1'
#
loop_
_entity.id
_entity.type
_entity.pdbx_description
1 polymer ?
#
loop_
_entity_poly.entity_id
_entity_poly.type
_entity_poly.pdbx_seq_one_letter_code
_entity_poly.pdbx_strand_id
1 'polypeptide(L)'
;MTDPTSLPNFPPPPQDRPLSGRVLDALQDLQMNPDLDKEGDVAFEARDQKLFVKVVQGEQFDIMRVFGQWQIADSVPEDMRVRLDGCNDITLGVNLVKAGIAAGHLVLAVEQIVARQEQPKAKLQIGVGLILQALSLWHRNVLAKSRAEQGLDPQLPEGAPEGTEVGPWLSIGTRGASAQQDAPADGSDGREGDA
;
A
#
# COMPACT_ATOMS: atom_id res chain seq x y z
N MET A 1 -9.56 15.87 -56.13
CA MET A 1 -8.13 16.22 -56.06
C MET A 1 -7.81 16.37 -54.57
N THR A 2 -7.15 15.38 -53.98
CA THR A 2 -6.71 15.42 -52.57
C THR A 2 -5.71 16.56 -52.42
N ASP A 3 -5.90 17.40 -51.41
CA ASP A 3 -5.06 18.57 -51.16
C ASP A 3 -3.59 18.12 -51.01
N PRO A 4 -2.65 18.58 -51.86
CA PRO A 4 -1.25 18.17 -51.83
C PRO A 4 -0.49 18.61 -50.58
N THR A 5 -1.10 19.40 -49.70
CA THR A 5 -0.58 19.77 -48.37
C THR A 5 -1.13 18.92 -47.23
N SER A 6 -1.96 17.91 -47.54
CA SER A 6 -2.41 16.92 -46.57
C SER A 6 -1.23 16.01 -46.18
N LEU A 7 -0.47 16.42 -45.17
CA LEU A 7 0.51 15.55 -44.54
C LEU A 7 -0.21 14.28 -44.03
N PRO A 8 0.36 13.08 -44.22
CA PRO A 8 -0.12 11.88 -43.55
C PRO A 8 -0.28 12.18 -42.05
N ASN A 9 -1.38 11.74 -41.44
CA ASN A 9 -1.54 11.83 -40.00
C ASN A 9 -0.52 10.89 -39.34
N PHE A 10 0.70 11.40 -39.10
CA PHE A 10 1.74 10.66 -38.42
C PHE A 10 1.33 10.52 -36.95
N PRO A 11 1.42 9.33 -36.35
CA PRO A 11 1.28 9.22 -34.90
C PRO A 11 2.28 10.20 -34.27
N PRO A 12 1.88 10.92 -33.20
CA PRO A 12 2.76 11.88 -32.56
C PRO A 12 4.08 11.20 -32.17
N PRO A 13 5.20 11.94 -32.18
CA PRO A 13 6.48 11.40 -31.75
C PRO A 13 6.33 10.69 -30.40
N PRO A 14 7.04 9.58 -30.13
CA PRO A 14 6.90 8.81 -28.89
C PRO A 14 7.03 9.65 -27.59
N GLN A 15 7.71 10.79 -27.70
CA GLN A 15 7.97 11.74 -26.60
C GLN A 15 6.76 12.63 -26.25
N ASP A 16 5.74 12.68 -27.12
CA ASP A 16 4.50 13.46 -26.92
C ASP A 16 3.29 12.58 -26.55
N ARG A 17 3.50 11.28 -26.30
CA ARG A 17 2.39 10.38 -25.95
C ARG A 17 1.92 10.66 -24.51
N PRO A 18 0.61 10.84 -24.27
CA PRO A 18 0.08 11.03 -22.93
C PRO A 18 0.43 9.84 -22.03
N LEU A 19 0.56 10.09 -20.73
CA LEU A 19 0.94 9.05 -19.76
C LEU A 19 0.02 7.82 -19.80
N SER A 20 -1.29 7.99 -20.01
CA SER A 20 -2.24 6.88 -20.13
C SER A 20 -1.85 5.91 -21.25
N GLY A 21 -1.41 6.42 -22.40
CA GLY A 21 -0.90 5.60 -23.51
C GLY A 21 0.37 4.84 -23.14
N ARG A 22 1.31 5.50 -22.43
CA ARG A 22 2.54 4.85 -21.95
C ARG A 22 2.28 3.80 -20.86
N VAL A 23 1.24 3.99 -20.04
CA VAL A 23 0.78 3.01 -19.05
C VAL A 23 0.20 1.78 -19.75
N LEU A 24 -0.62 1.96 -20.80
CA LEU A 24 -1.14 0.84 -21.59
C LEU A 24 -0.02 -0.01 -22.19
N ASP A 25 0.96 0.64 -22.82
CA ASP A 25 2.13 -0.07 -23.37
C ASP A 25 2.87 -0.84 -22.27
N ALA A 26 3.10 -0.20 -21.11
CA ALA A 26 3.77 -0.82 -19.98
C ALA A 26 3.01 -2.04 -19.43
N LEU A 27 1.67 -1.99 -19.37
CA LEU A 27 0.84 -3.11 -18.92
C LEU A 27 0.86 -4.27 -19.94
N GLN A 28 0.80 -3.96 -21.24
CA GLN A 28 0.91 -4.96 -22.31
C GLN A 28 2.28 -5.63 -22.30
N ASP A 29 3.35 -4.87 -22.11
CA ASP A 29 4.72 -5.37 -21.94
C ASP A 29 4.88 -6.29 -20.72
N LEU A 30 4.03 -6.11 -19.70
CA LEU A 30 3.95 -6.96 -18.50
C LEU A 30 3.03 -8.16 -18.71
N GLN A 31 2.54 -8.37 -19.94
CA GLN A 31 1.60 -9.43 -20.30
C GLN A 31 0.29 -9.38 -19.49
N MET A 32 -0.11 -8.17 -19.09
CA MET A 32 -1.42 -7.91 -18.51
C MET A 32 -2.40 -7.52 -19.64
N ASN A 33 -3.70 -7.66 -19.37
CA ASN A 33 -4.77 -7.27 -20.30
C ASN A 33 -5.42 -5.97 -19.82
N PRO A 34 -4.88 -4.79 -20.16
CA PRO A 34 -5.47 -3.53 -19.77
C PRO A 34 -6.69 -3.17 -20.63
N ASP A 35 -7.66 -2.49 -20.02
CA ASP A 35 -8.84 -1.91 -20.65
C ASP A 35 -8.93 -0.42 -20.31
N LEU A 36 -9.07 0.44 -21.31
CA LEU A 36 -9.13 1.89 -21.15
C LEU A 36 -10.60 2.32 -21.22
N ASP A 37 -11.09 2.98 -20.17
CA ASP A 37 -12.45 3.50 -20.15
C ASP A 37 -12.58 4.90 -20.81
N LYS A 38 -13.80 5.45 -20.79
CA LYS A 38 -14.12 6.72 -21.45
C LYS A 38 -13.55 7.91 -20.69
N GLU A 39 -13.30 7.73 -19.40
CA GLU A 39 -12.76 8.70 -18.47
C GLU A 39 -11.22 8.74 -18.52
N GLY A 40 -10.60 7.78 -19.21
CA GLY A 40 -9.17 7.66 -19.40
C GLY A 40 -8.47 6.88 -18.28
N ASP A 41 -9.23 6.20 -17.42
CA ASP A 41 -8.71 5.30 -16.41
C ASP A 41 -8.45 3.92 -17.06
N VAL A 42 -7.37 3.27 -16.63
CA VAL A 42 -6.94 1.97 -17.17
C VAL A 42 -7.23 0.89 -16.14
N ALA A 43 -8.19 0.03 -16.40
CA ALA A 43 -8.45 -1.17 -15.61
C ALA A 43 -7.52 -2.31 -16.05
N PHE A 44 -7.06 -3.13 -15.12
CA PHE A 44 -6.26 -4.32 -15.41
C PHE A 44 -6.36 -5.33 -14.25
N GLU A 45 -5.87 -6.54 -14.47
CA GLU A 45 -5.83 -7.58 -13.43
C GLU A 45 -4.39 -7.97 -13.11
N ALA A 46 -4.09 -8.12 -11.81
CA ALA A 46 -2.82 -8.61 -11.31
C ALA A 46 -3.06 -9.55 -10.13
N ARG A 47 -2.60 -10.81 -10.23
CA ARG A 47 -2.81 -11.86 -9.20
C ARG A 47 -4.27 -11.97 -8.77
N ASP A 48 -5.16 -12.06 -9.76
CA ASP A 48 -6.62 -12.15 -9.57
C ASP A 48 -7.25 -10.95 -8.84
N GLN A 49 -6.52 -9.83 -8.72
CA GLN A 49 -7.05 -8.57 -8.19
C GLN A 49 -7.25 -7.58 -9.32
N LYS A 50 -8.47 -7.02 -9.39
CA LYS A 50 -8.77 -5.91 -10.31
C LYS A 50 -8.19 -4.61 -9.75
N LEU A 51 -7.35 -3.98 -10.56
CA LEU A 51 -6.68 -2.72 -10.25
C LEU A 51 -6.94 -1.70 -11.35
N PHE A 52 -6.65 -0.45 -11.03
CA PHE A 52 -6.89 0.68 -11.90
C PHE A 52 -5.69 1.61 -11.90
N VAL A 53 -5.43 2.28 -13.03
CA VAL A 53 -4.55 3.43 -13.13
C VAL A 53 -5.35 4.65 -13.53
N LYS A 54 -5.33 5.69 -12.70
CA LYS A 54 -5.82 7.01 -13.04
C LYS A 54 -4.65 7.94 -13.28
N VAL A 55 -4.71 8.71 -14.36
CA VAL A 55 -3.70 9.73 -14.68
C VAL A 55 -4.29 11.12 -14.39
N VAL A 56 -3.61 11.88 -13.54
CA VAL A 56 -3.88 13.32 -13.38
C VAL A 56 -2.84 14.07 -14.19
N GLN A 57 -3.30 14.74 -15.25
CA GLN A 57 -2.43 15.50 -16.14
C GLN A 57 -1.96 16.78 -15.46
N GLY A 58 -0.67 17.10 -15.60
CA GLY A 58 -0.10 18.36 -15.13
C GLY A 58 0.73 19.05 -16.22
N GLU A 59 1.12 20.31 -15.96
CA GLU A 59 1.91 21.07 -16.93
C GLU A 59 3.32 20.48 -17.09
N GLN A 60 4.03 20.26 -15.99
CA GLN A 60 5.43 19.79 -16.00
C GLN A 60 5.56 18.28 -15.80
N PHE A 61 4.67 17.69 -15.01
CA PHE A 61 4.66 16.28 -14.67
C PHE A 61 3.23 15.79 -14.52
N ASP A 62 3.04 14.51 -14.78
CA ASP A 62 1.77 13.82 -14.57
C ASP A 62 1.82 13.05 -13.25
N ILE A 63 0.65 12.80 -12.66
CA ILE A 63 0.53 11.91 -11.50
C ILE A 63 -0.13 10.62 -11.97
N MET A 64 0.58 9.51 -11.78
CA MET A 64 0.05 8.16 -11.94
C MET A 64 -0.48 7.68 -10.59
N ARG A 65 -1.79 7.45 -10.50
CA ARG A 65 -2.41 6.81 -9.34
C ARG A 65 -2.73 5.37 -9.69
N VAL A 66 -2.03 4.41 -9.08
CA VAL A 66 -2.40 2.99 -9.10
C VAL A 66 -3.27 2.71 -7.89
N PHE A 67 -4.46 2.15 -8.07
CA PHE A 67 -5.38 1.92 -6.96
C PHE A 67 -6.24 0.68 -7.16
N GLY A 68 -6.83 0.22 -6.08
CA GLY A 68 -7.84 -0.83 -6.07
C GLY A 68 -8.90 -0.55 -5.03
N GLN A 69 -10.04 -1.23 -5.18
CA GLN A 69 -11.16 -1.15 -4.27
C GLN A 69 -11.70 -2.56 -4.01
N TRP A 70 -11.91 -2.89 -2.74
CA TRP A 70 -12.38 -4.20 -2.32
C TRP A 70 -13.58 -4.05 -1.41
N GLN A 71 -14.67 -4.72 -1.75
CA GLN A 71 -15.78 -4.92 -0.83
C GLN A 71 -15.23 -5.62 0.42
N ILE A 72 -15.46 -5.02 1.59
CA ILE A 72 -15.02 -5.62 2.84
C ILE A 72 -15.90 -6.84 3.10
N ALA A 73 -15.26 -8.00 3.30
CA ALA A 73 -15.94 -9.26 3.56
C ALA A 73 -16.54 -9.30 4.98
N ASP A 74 -17.59 -10.10 5.15
CA ASP A 74 -18.27 -10.27 6.45
C ASP A 74 -17.37 -10.90 7.53
N SER A 75 -16.29 -11.56 7.13
CA SER A 75 -15.26 -12.07 8.04
C SER A 75 -14.45 -10.97 8.72
N VAL A 76 -14.52 -9.73 8.21
CA VAL A 76 -13.81 -8.57 8.77
C VAL A 76 -14.73 -7.85 9.77
N PRO A 77 -14.26 -7.63 11.01
CA PRO A 77 -15.01 -6.96 12.08
C PRO A 77 -15.75 -5.71 11.60
N GLU A 78 -17.01 -5.55 11.99
CA GLU A 78 -17.85 -4.41 11.58
C GLU A 78 -17.43 -3.07 12.22
N ASP A 79 -16.67 -3.12 13.32
CA ASP A 79 -16.20 -1.92 14.01
C ASP A 79 -15.35 -1.05 13.09
N MET A 80 -15.88 0.14 12.77
CA MET A 80 -15.22 1.11 11.90
C MET A 80 -13.92 1.64 12.52
N ARG A 81 -13.83 1.75 13.84
CA ARG A 81 -12.61 2.19 14.54
C ARG A 81 -11.46 1.23 14.21
N VAL A 82 -11.71 -0.07 14.34
CA VAL A 82 -10.71 -1.12 14.04
C VAL A 82 -10.30 -1.08 12.58
N ARG A 83 -11.26 -0.93 11.65
CA ARG A 83 -10.99 -0.83 10.20
C ARG A 83 -10.12 0.39 9.87
N LEU A 84 -10.46 1.55 10.41
CA LEU A 84 -9.72 2.80 10.19
C LEU A 84 -8.34 2.78 10.86
N ASP A 85 -8.22 2.19 12.04
CA ASP A 85 -6.92 1.99 12.67
C ASP A 85 -6.06 1.00 11.86
N GLY A 86 -6.67 0.02 11.18
CA GLY A 86 -5.99 -0.80 10.17
C GLY A 86 -5.53 0.01 8.95
N CYS A 87 -6.34 0.96 8.46
CA CYS A 87 -5.93 1.86 7.38
C CYS A 87 -4.77 2.78 7.80
N ASN A 88 -4.75 3.24 9.05
CA ASN A 88 -3.65 4.01 9.60
C ASN A 88 -2.35 3.20 9.64
N ASP A 89 -2.41 1.92 10.06
CA ASP A 89 -1.23 1.05 10.04
C ASP A 89 -0.63 0.93 8.63
N ILE A 90 -1.48 0.80 7.60
CA ILE A 90 -1.01 0.75 6.21
C ILE A 90 -0.38 2.07 5.79
N THR A 91 -1.06 3.18 6.06
CA THR A 91 -0.61 4.49 5.59
C THR A 91 0.71 4.90 6.25
N LEU A 92 0.93 4.51 7.51
CA LEU A 92 2.17 4.78 8.24
C LEU A 92 3.26 3.72 8.01
N GLY A 93 2.88 2.46 7.80
CA GLY A 93 3.80 1.32 7.73
C GLY A 93 4.22 0.91 6.32
N VAL A 94 3.38 1.18 5.31
CA VAL A 94 3.68 0.89 3.90
C VAL A 94 3.90 2.21 3.17
N ASN A 95 5.16 2.62 3.08
CA ASN A 95 5.56 3.84 2.40
C ASN A 95 4.87 3.97 1.04
N LEU A 96 4.31 5.16 0.77
CA LEU A 96 3.62 5.56 -0.47
C LEU A 96 2.18 5.03 -0.64
N VAL A 97 1.69 4.11 0.19
CA VAL A 97 0.30 3.65 0.11
C VAL A 97 -0.58 4.53 0.99
N LYS A 98 -1.68 5.01 0.42
CA LYS A 98 -2.80 5.63 1.15
C LYS A 98 -3.91 4.61 1.28
N ALA A 99 -4.41 4.40 2.49
CA ALA A 99 -5.53 3.50 2.76
C ALA A 99 -6.72 4.25 3.35
N GLY A 100 -7.93 3.85 2.98
CA GLY A 100 -9.16 4.39 3.56
C GLY A 100 -10.36 3.47 3.33
N ILE A 101 -11.45 3.77 4.04
CA ILE A 101 -12.73 3.10 3.85
C ILE A 101 -13.72 4.10 3.24
N ALA A 102 -14.39 3.71 2.16
CA ALA A 102 -15.42 4.51 1.51
C ALA A 102 -16.58 3.60 1.08
N ALA A 103 -17.80 3.94 1.48
CA ALA A 103 -19.03 3.21 1.11
C ALA A 103 -18.90 1.67 1.27
N GLY A 104 -18.34 1.22 2.40
CA GLY A 104 -18.15 -0.22 2.69
C GLY A 104 -16.99 -0.90 1.95
N HIS A 105 -16.19 -0.15 1.19
CA HIS A 105 -15.03 -0.67 0.48
C HIS A 105 -13.74 -0.23 1.14
N LEU A 106 -12.76 -1.12 1.20
CA LEU A 106 -11.35 -0.76 1.39
C LEU A 106 -10.84 -0.17 0.09
N VAL A 107 -10.23 1.00 0.16
CA VAL A 107 -9.57 1.67 -0.96
C VAL A 107 -8.09 1.82 -0.63
N LEU A 108 -7.25 1.34 -1.53
CA LEU A 108 -5.79 1.50 -1.45
C LEU A 108 -5.30 2.21 -2.70
N ALA A 109 -4.41 3.20 -2.54
CA ALA A 109 -3.85 3.94 -3.66
C ALA A 109 -2.36 4.25 -3.45
N VAL A 110 -1.59 4.17 -4.52
CA VAL A 110 -0.21 4.67 -4.62
C VAL A 110 -0.19 5.75 -5.68
N GLU A 111 0.36 6.91 -5.33
CA GLU A 111 0.49 8.05 -6.23
C GLU A 111 1.95 8.34 -6.51
N GLN A 112 2.30 8.43 -7.79
CA GLN A 112 3.67 8.64 -8.22
C GLN A 112 3.70 9.74 -9.27
N ILE A 113 4.61 10.70 -9.08
CA ILE A 113 4.95 11.68 -10.10
C ILE A 113 5.71 10.95 -11.22
N VAL A 114 5.31 11.20 -12.46
CA VAL A 114 5.94 10.68 -13.67
C VAL A 114 6.30 11.85 -14.57
N ALA A 115 7.58 12.00 -14.90
CA ALA A 115 8.01 13.03 -15.84
C ALA A 115 7.53 12.69 -17.27
N ARG A 116 7.39 13.71 -18.14
CA ARG A 116 6.83 13.51 -19.49
C ARG A 116 7.55 12.44 -20.31
N GLN A 117 8.87 12.36 -20.20
CA GLN A 117 9.70 11.40 -20.94
C GLN A 117 10.05 10.15 -20.12
N GLU A 118 9.58 10.04 -18.88
CA GLU A 118 9.87 8.89 -18.03
C GLU A 118 9.00 7.69 -18.42
N GLN A 119 9.57 6.49 -18.45
CA GLN A 119 8.82 5.27 -18.71
C GLN A 119 8.11 4.79 -17.43
N PRO A 120 6.77 4.59 -17.43
CA PRO A 120 6.04 4.29 -16.21
C PRO A 120 6.21 2.85 -15.70
N LYS A 121 6.73 1.93 -16.52
CA LYS A 121 6.77 0.48 -16.25
C LYS A 121 7.33 0.12 -14.87
N ALA A 122 8.49 0.65 -14.52
CA ALA A 122 9.12 0.36 -13.23
C ALA A 122 8.28 0.88 -12.04
N LYS A 123 7.78 2.11 -12.14
CA LYS A 123 6.91 2.72 -11.12
C LYS A 123 5.60 1.95 -10.97
N LEU A 124 5.01 1.54 -12.09
CA LEU A 124 3.79 0.76 -12.14
C LEU A 124 3.96 -0.60 -11.45
N GLN A 125 5.05 -1.33 -11.74
CA GLN A 125 5.36 -2.59 -11.05
C GLN A 125 5.50 -2.40 -9.53
N ILE A 126 6.17 -1.34 -9.11
CA ILE A 126 6.31 -0.98 -7.69
C ILE A 126 4.93 -0.68 -7.09
N GLY A 127 4.12 0.15 -7.74
CA GLY A 127 2.78 0.51 -7.29
C GLY A 127 1.87 -0.71 -7.12
N VAL A 128 1.85 -1.61 -8.10
CA VAL A 128 1.10 -2.87 -8.02
C VAL A 128 1.58 -3.73 -6.86
N GLY A 129 2.89 -3.90 -6.70
CA GLY A 129 3.46 -4.67 -5.60
C GLY A 129 3.07 -4.13 -4.22
N LEU A 130 3.18 -2.81 -4.03
CA LEU A 130 2.83 -2.13 -2.78
C LEU A 130 1.33 -2.25 -2.46
N ILE A 131 0.45 -2.10 -3.46
CA ILE A 131 -1.00 -2.25 -3.27
C ILE A 131 -1.36 -3.66 -2.81
N LEU A 132 -0.83 -4.70 -3.46
CA LEU A 132 -1.14 -6.09 -3.11
C LEU A 132 -0.57 -6.50 -1.74
N GLN A 133 0.62 -5.98 -1.40
CA GLN A 133 1.21 -6.14 -0.07
C GLN A 133 0.34 -5.46 1.00
N ALA A 134 -0.07 -4.21 0.75
CA ALA A 134 -0.90 -3.44 1.66
C ALA A 134 -2.27 -4.09 1.89
N LEU A 135 -2.90 -4.65 0.85
CA LEU A 135 -4.16 -5.39 0.96
C LEU A 135 -4.03 -6.58 1.92
N SER A 136 -2.99 -7.39 1.73
CA SER A 136 -2.72 -8.56 2.56
C SER A 136 -2.40 -8.18 4.00
N LEU A 137 -1.61 -7.12 4.20
CA LEU A 137 -1.25 -6.60 5.51
C LEU A 137 -2.48 -6.03 6.23
N TRP A 138 -3.34 -5.28 5.54
CA TRP A 138 -4.52 -4.66 6.15
C TRP A 138 -5.46 -5.72 6.70
N HIS A 139 -5.74 -6.75 5.89
CA HIS A 139 -6.61 -7.86 6.30
C HIS A 139 -6.06 -8.57 7.54
N ARG A 140 -4.77 -8.90 7.54
CA ARG A 140 -4.11 -9.51 8.71
C ARG A 140 -4.20 -8.60 9.94
N ASN A 141 -3.95 -7.30 9.77
CA ASN A 141 -3.90 -6.36 10.88
C ASN A 141 -5.28 -6.18 11.54
N VAL A 142 -6.32 -5.99 10.73
CA VAL A 142 -7.68 -5.81 11.25
C VAL A 142 -8.17 -7.05 12.00
N LEU A 143 -7.88 -8.25 11.49
CA LEU A 143 -8.23 -9.49 12.19
C LEU A 143 -7.48 -9.66 13.51
N ALA A 144 -6.18 -9.36 13.53
CA ALA A 144 -5.38 -9.47 14.74
C ALA A 144 -5.81 -8.42 15.81
N LYS A 145 -6.11 -7.17 15.41
CA LYS A 145 -6.63 -6.14 16.33
C LYS A 145 -7.94 -6.56 16.97
N SER A 146 -8.89 -7.06 16.18
CA SER A 146 -10.18 -7.48 16.71
C SER A 146 -10.08 -8.66 17.68
N ARG A 147 -9.15 -9.59 17.47
CA ARG A 147 -8.87 -10.65 18.43
C ARG A 147 -8.30 -10.09 19.74
N ALA A 148 -7.34 -9.17 19.65
CA ALA A 148 -6.76 -8.54 20.83
C ALA A 148 -7.81 -7.78 21.66
N GLU A 149 -8.75 -7.08 21.01
CA GLU A 149 -9.87 -6.40 21.69
C GLU A 149 -10.84 -7.37 22.39
N GLN A 150 -10.94 -8.60 21.88
CA GLN A 150 -11.70 -9.69 22.52
C GLN A 150 -10.91 -10.39 23.65
N GLY A 151 -9.71 -9.92 23.97
CA GLY A 151 -8.84 -10.55 24.96
C GLY A 151 -8.22 -11.88 24.50
N LEU A 152 -8.23 -12.13 23.19
CA LEU A 152 -7.58 -13.31 22.60
C LEU A 152 -6.16 -12.94 22.17
N ASP A 153 -5.21 -13.86 22.41
CA ASP A 153 -3.83 -13.64 22.01
C ASP A 153 -3.71 -13.47 20.48
N PRO A 154 -2.93 -12.48 20.00
CA PRO A 154 -2.69 -12.31 18.58
C PRO A 154 -1.94 -13.54 18.04
N GLN A 155 -2.40 -14.06 16.91
CA GLN A 155 -1.84 -15.28 16.34
C GLN A 155 -0.52 -14.94 15.64
N LEU A 156 0.59 -15.46 16.18
CA LEU A 156 1.91 -15.35 15.57
C LEU A 156 2.01 -16.23 14.32
N PRO A 157 2.84 -15.86 13.32
CA PRO A 157 3.15 -16.76 12.22
C PRO A 157 3.76 -18.06 12.71
N GLU A 158 3.47 -19.13 12.00
CA GLU A 158 4.08 -20.43 12.24
C GLU A 158 5.62 -20.33 12.08
N GLY A 159 6.36 -20.73 13.11
CA GLY A 159 7.83 -20.61 13.15
C GLY A 159 8.37 -19.26 13.67
N ALA A 160 7.52 -18.41 14.27
CA ALA A 160 8.00 -17.21 14.96
C ALA A 160 8.97 -17.58 16.10
N PRO A 161 10.11 -16.88 16.26
CA PRO A 161 11.03 -17.07 17.38
C PRO A 161 10.31 -16.95 18.73
N GLU A 162 10.77 -17.72 19.71
CA GLU A 162 10.29 -17.61 21.09
C GLU A 162 10.52 -16.19 21.63
N GLY A 163 9.50 -15.58 22.23
CA GLY A 163 9.52 -14.18 22.65
C GLY A 163 9.19 -13.14 21.56
N THR A 164 8.69 -13.57 20.40
CA THR A 164 8.15 -12.66 19.39
C THR A 164 6.91 -11.96 19.94
N GLU A 165 7.02 -10.66 20.17
CA GLU A 165 5.88 -9.80 20.52
C GLU A 165 5.33 -9.13 19.27
N VAL A 166 4.02 -8.96 19.25
CA VAL A 166 3.35 -8.18 18.23
C VAL A 166 3.33 -6.73 18.69
N GLY A 167 4.05 -5.85 18.00
CA GLY A 167 4.11 -4.44 18.37
C GLY A 167 2.75 -3.73 18.23
N PRO A 168 2.61 -2.49 18.73
CA PRO A 168 1.36 -1.71 18.67
C PRO A 168 0.83 -1.45 17.25
N TRP A 169 1.68 -1.64 16.23
CA TRP A 169 1.34 -1.54 14.81
C TRP A 169 1.12 -2.90 14.13
N LEU A 170 1.05 -3.97 14.94
CA LEU A 170 1.09 -5.37 14.52
C LEU A 170 2.29 -5.78 13.66
N SER A 171 3.34 -4.95 13.65
CA SER A 171 4.65 -5.32 13.14
C SER A 171 5.23 -6.44 14.00
N ILE A 172 5.58 -7.53 13.35
CA ILE A 172 6.30 -8.64 13.98
C ILE A 172 7.76 -8.22 14.07
N GLY A 173 8.25 -8.05 15.29
CA GLY A 173 9.65 -7.79 15.54
C GLY A 173 10.12 -8.68 16.69
N THR A 174 11.27 -9.33 16.52
CA THR A 174 12.00 -9.86 17.66
C THR A 174 12.49 -8.66 18.46
N ARG A 175 11.99 -8.48 19.69
CA ARG A 175 12.64 -7.57 20.63
C ARG A 175 14.05 -8.15 20.84
N GLY A 176 15.05 -7.52 20.23
CA GLY A 176 16.44 -7.77 20.59
C GLY A 176 16.56 -7.61 22.10
N ALA A 177 17.25 -8.55 22.74
CA ALA A 177 17.48 -8.67 24.17
C ALA A 177 18.25 -7.48 24.78
N SER A 178 17.72 -6.26 24.69
CA SER A 178 18.35 -5.05 25.19
C SER A 178 17.30 -4.01 25.61
N ALA A 179 16.33 -4.44 26.41
CA ALA A 179 15.46 -3.54 27.17
C ALA A 179 15.04 -4.18 28.49
N GLN A 180 16.00 -4.78 29.20
CA GLN A 180 15.81 -5.21 30.58
C GLN A 180 17.06 -4.92 31.40
N GLN A 181 17.16 -3.66 31.83
CA GLN A 181 17.81 -3.29 33.08
C GLN A 181 17.11 -2.03 33.61
N ASP A 182 15.89 -2.22 34.08
CA ASP A 182 15.33 -1.40 35.15
C ASP A 182 14.77 -2.36 36.19
N ALA A 183 15.44 -2.42 37.34
CA ALA A 183 14.92 -2.91 38.61
C ALA A 183 15.83 -2.35 39.74
N PRO A 184 15.33 -2.20 40.97
CA PRO A 184 14.50 -1.09 41.43
C PRO A 184 15.16 -0.31 42.58
N ALA A 185 14.55 0.82 42.97
CA ALA A 185 14.87 1.52 44.22
C ALA A 185 14.14 0.88 45.41
N ASP A 186 14.91 0.51 46.45
CA ASP A 186 14.51 0.35 47.86
C ASP A 186 15.84 0.31 48.66
N GLY A 187 16.16 1.06 49.71
CA GLY A 187 15.36 1.59 50.81
C GLY A 187 15.98 1.10 52.12
N SER A 188 16.82 1.93 52.76
CA SER A 188 17.28 1.93 54.17
C SER A 188 17.77 0.62 54.85
N ASP A 189 18.94 0.65 55.51
CA ASP A 189 19.03 0.83 56.98
C ASP A 189 20.49 0.92 57.46
N GLY A 190 20.73 1.68 58.53
CA GLY A 190 22.06 1.97 59.06
C GLY A 190 22.69 0.83 59.86
N ARG A 191 24.02 0.88 60.00
CA ARG A 191 24.72 0.37 61.19
C ARG A 191 26.07 1.08 61.39
N GLU A 192 26.22 1.56 62.62
CA GLU A 192 27.39 2.10 63.29
C GLU A 192 28.65 1.20 63.23
N GLY A 193 29.82 1.85 63.34
CA GLY A 193 30.81 1.50 64.38
C GLY A 193 31.99 0.58 64.04
N ASP A 194 33.19 1.11 64.34
CA ASP A 194 34.46 0.46 64.73
C ASP A 194 35.20 -0.48 63.75
N ALA A 195 36.34 0.01 63.21
CA ALA A 195 37.70 -0.27 63.71
C ALA A 195 38.76 0.40 62.81
#